data_AF-A0A0D0X4P9-F1
#
_entry.id   AF-A0A0D0X4P9-F1
#
_cell.length_a   1.000
_cell.length_b   1.000
_cell.length_c   1.000
_cell.angle_alpha   90.00
_cell.angle_beta   90.00
_cell.angle_gamma   90.00
#
_symmetry.space_group_name_H-M   'P 1'
#
loop_
_entity.id
_entity.type
_entity.pdbx_description
1 polymer ?
#
loop_
_entity_poly.entity_id
_entity_poly.type
_entity_poly.pdbx_seq_one_letter_code
_entity_poly.pdbx_strand_id
1 'polypeptide(L)'
;MLFTQYYLDCLSQASYLVADERTGRAVLVDPRRDIGEYLADARAHGLTIEGVINTHFHADFLAGHLEVAAATGAWIGYGRRAETEYPIRKLADGERISLGDVTLEIMETPGHTPESISVLVYEHAADPVPHGVLTGDALFIGDVGRPDLLASLGVTAEELGAMLYDSVQRKLMGLPDEVRVFPAHGAGSACGKNLSTERQSTIGEQRRTNYACAPMSQGQFLALVTGGQPAAPGYFAFDAVLNRRAHELFDSRATARPLTAAEFAGARADGAVVVDARDPQEFAAGHVAGAINIPADGRFAETAGSVVAPDRAVLVVAPEGREEEIVVRLARIGFDRVLGHLRDAGATLAELASETSRASRVTATELRAALDRAEPPVVLDVRNIGEREQGAIAGSLHIPLAELTRRLDEVPADRPVVVHCAGGYRSSVAASLLRSAGRRDVSDLLGGYGAWRAAYAQV
;
A
#
# COMPACT_ATOMS: atom_id res chain seq x y z
N MET A 1 -6.75 18.40 24.60
CA MET A 1 -5.98 18.05 23.39
C MET A 1 -6.86 17.15 22.57
N LEU A 2 -7.01 17.42 21.28
CA LEU A 2 -7.63 16.48 20.35
C LEU A 2 -6.53 15.66 19.65
N PHE A 3 -6.66 14.34 19.68
CA PHE A 3 -5.79 13.42 18.97
C PHE A 3 -6.67 12.39 18.24
N THR A 4 -6.68 12.44 16.92
CA THR A 4 -7.49 11.56 16.08
C THR A 4 -6.58 10.72 15.19
N GLN A 5 -6.75 9.40 15.22
CA GLN A 5 -6.11 8.46 14.29
C GLN A 5 -7.11 8.07 13.20
N TYR A 6 -6.72 8.25 11.95
CA TYR A 6 -7.44 7.75 10.79
C TYR A 6 -6.68 6.55 10.24
N TYR A 7 -7.40 5.48 9.90
CA TYR A 7 -6.78 4.25 9.41
C TYR A 7 -7.43 3.81 8.10
N LEU A 8 -6.60 3.58 7.07
CA LEU A 8 -7.01 3.07 5.78
C LEU A 8 -6.65 1.59 5.64
N ASP A 9 -7.62 0.71 5.80
CA ASP A 9 -7.39 -0.74 5.82
C ASP A 9 -6.76 -1.28 4.51
N CYS A 10 -7.10 -0.70 3.35
CA CYS A 10 -6.60 -1.23 2.07
C CYS A 10 -5.12 -0.97 1.78
N LEU A 11 -4.50 -0.01 2.47
CA LEU A 11 -3.04 0.23 2.45
C LEU A 11 -2.41 -0.04 3.82
N SER A 12 -3.21 -0.39 4.83
CA SER A 12 -2.79 -0.51 6.22
C SER A 12 -2.11 0.75 6.74
N GLN A 13 -2.55 1.92 6.29
CA GLN A 13 -1.93 3.22 6.53
C GLN A 13 -2.67 3.99 7.63
N ALA A 14 -1.91 4.64 8.52
CA ALA A 14 -2.41 5.47 9.59
C ALA A 14 -1.94 6.92 9.41
N SER A 15 -2.87 7.84 9.63
CA SER A 15 -2.61 9.29 9.64
C SER A 15 -3.23 9.92 10.88
N TYR A 16 -2.74 11.08 11.26
CA TYR A 16 -3.08 11.67 12.57
C TYR A 16 -3.44 13.14 12.45
N LEU A 17 -4.51 13.55 13.12
CA LEU A 17 -4.82 14.95 13.40
C LEU A 17 -4.50 15.22 14.87
N VAL A 18 -3.56 16.13 15.12
CA VAL A 18 -3.17 16.55 16.48
C VAL A 18 -3.51 18.03 16.64
N ALA A 19 -4.29 18.36 17.67
CA ALA A 19 -4.77 19.72 17.85
C ALA A 19 -4.87 20.16 19.30
N ASP A 20 -4.72 21.46 19.48
CA ASP A 20 -5.05 22.18 20.70
C ASP A 20 -6.45 22.78 20.57
N GLU A 21 -7.41 22.22 21.30
CA GLU A 21 -8.83 22.64 21.23
C GLU A 21 -9.07 24.05 21.76
N ARG A 22 -8.18 24.57 22.62
CA ARG A 22 -8.32 25.91 23.22
C ARG A 22 -7.99 27.01 22.22
N THR A 23 -6.93 26.80 21.42
CA THR A 23 -6.50 27.73 20.38
C THR A 23 -7.12 27.43 19.02
N GLY A 24 -7.62 26.20 18.82
CA GLY A 24 -8.10 25.69 17.54
C GLY A 24 -6.99 25.33 16.56
N ARG A 25 -5.71 25.34 16.95
CA ARG A 25 -4.59 25.07 16.03
C ARG A 25 -4.33 23.58 15.91
N ALA A 26 -4.14 23.11 14.68
CA ALA A 26 -3.96 21.70 14.38
C ALA A 26 -2.85 21.43 13.36
N VAL A 27 -2.24 20.25 13.46
CA VAL A 27 -1.32 19.70 12.46
C VAL A 27 -1.81 18.33 12.04
N LEU A 28 -1.71 18.05 10.74
CA LEU A 28 -1.89 16.71 10.20
C LEU A 28 -0.55 15.99 10.05
N VAL A 29 -0.52 14.69 10.32
CA VAL A 29 0.66 13.84 10.13
C VAL A 29 0.32 12.71 9.17
N ASP A 30 1.14 12.57 8.13
CA ASP A 30 1.03 11.57 7.06
C ASP A 30 -0.36 11.51 6.37
N PRO A 31 -0.93 12.63 5.89
CA PRO A 31 -2.24 12.63 5.24
C PRO A 31 -2.31 11.71 4.03
N ARG A 32 -3.43 11.00 3.89
CA ARG A 32 -3.85 10.40 2.62
C ARG A 32 -4.22 11.48 1.61
N ARG A 33 -4.17 11.15 0.32
CA ARG A 33 -4.47 12.09 -0.76
C ARG A 33 -5.90 12.62 -0.77
N ASP A 34 -6.87 11.79 -0.41
CA ASP A 34 -8.27 12.19 -0.27
C ASP A 34 -8.49 12.88 1.08
N ILE A 35 -8.31 14.20 1.10
CA ILE A 35 -8.27 14.99 2.34
C ILE A 35 -9.65 15.34 2.95
N GLY A 36 -10.73 14.91 2.31
CA GLY A 36 -12.09 15.35 2.62
C GLY A 36 -12.51 15.09 4.07
N GLU A 37 -12.17 13.91 4.60
CA GLU A 37 -12.45 13.50 5.98
C GLU A 37 -11.73 14.42 6.99
N TYR A 38 -10.45 14.69 6.77
CA TYR A 38 -9.65 15.56 7.64
C TYR A 38 -10.22 16.98 7.72
N LEU A 39 -10.59 17.54 6.56
CA LEU A 39 -11.16 18.89 6.50
C LEU A 39 -12.55 18.95 7.14
N ALA A 40 -13.35 17.89 7.01
CA ALA A 40 -14.66 17.82 7.64
C ALA A 40 -14.54 17.77 9.16
N ASP A 41 -13.64 16.94 9.68
CA ASP A 41 -13.39 16.81 11.11
C ASP A 41 -12.82 18.08 11.72
N ALA A 42 -11.85 18.71 11.05
CA ALA A 42 -11.30 19.99 11.49
C ALA A 42 -12.42 21.06 11.60
N ARG A 43 -13.29 21.17 10.59
CA ARG A 43 -14.43 22.10 10.64
C ARG A 43 -15.41 21.77 11.77
N ALA A 44 -15.72 20.49 11.98
CA ALA A 44 -16.65 20.06 13.02
C ALA A 44 -16.16 20.42 14.43
N HIS A 45 -14.85 20.45 14.64
CA HIS A 45 -14.21 20.79 15.91
C HIS A 45 -13.71 22.25 15.99
N GLY A 46 -14.00 23.09 14.98
CA GLY A 46 -13.55 24.49 14.95
C GLY A 46 -12.03 24.66 14.83
N LEU A 47 -11.35 23.70 14.21
CA LEU A 47 -9.90 23.66 14.08
C LEU A 47 -9.41 24.28 12.77
N THR A 48 -8.21 24.83 12.81
CA THR A 48 -7.44 25.31 11.66
C THR A 48 -6.19 24.44 11.51
N ILE A 49 -6.12 23.69 10.40
CA ILE A 49 -4.93 22.90 10.04
C ILE A 49 -3.89 23.87 9.49
N GLU A 50 -2.89 24.22 10.30
CA GLU A 50 -1.83 25.17 9.94
C GLU A 50 -0.58 24.49 9.38
N GLY A 51 -0.46 23.17 9.55
CA GLY A 51 0.70 22.40 9.11
C GLY A 51 0.38 20.97 8.76
N VAL A 52 1.17 20.42 7.83
CA VAL A 52 1.26 19.00 7.52
C VAL A 52 2.69 18.55 7.78
N ILE A 53 2.86 17.47 8.53
CA ILE A 53 4.14 16.80 8.70
C ILE A 53 4.07 15.45 8.00
N ASN A 54 4.96 15.22 7.05
CA ASN A 54 5.22 13.88 6.57
C ASN A 54 6.42 13.33 7.32
N THR A 55 6.26 12.16 7.94
CA THR A 55 7.33 11.50 8.69
C THR A 55 8.47 11.08 7.78
N HIS A 56 8.19 10.77 6.52
CA HIS A 56 9.14 10.42 5.47
C HIS A 56 8.52 10.56 4.08
N PHE A 57 9.31 10.36 3.01
CA PHE A 57 8.77 10.14 1.68
C PHE A 57 8.14 8.75 1.59
N HIS A 58 6.81 8.71 1.73
CA HIS A 58 6.01 7.49 1.59
C HIS A 58 6.25 6.84 0.23
N ALA A 59 6.40 5.52 0.24
CA ALA A 59 6.64 4.73 -0.96
C ALA A 59 5.39 3.96 -1.41
N ASP A 60 4.40 3.78 -0.55
CA ASP A 60 3.27 2.88 -0.81
C ASP A 60 1.95 3.64 -1.08
N PHE A 61 1.97 4.96 -0.89
CA PHE A 61 0.90 5.88 -1.26
C PHE A 61 1.45 7.29 -1.58
N LEU A 62 0.64 8.06 -2.30
CA LEU A 62 0.89 9.49 -2.52
C LEU A 62 0.25 10.32 -1.41
N ALA A 63 1.06 11.06 -0.67
CA ALA A 63 0.61 11.81 0.50
C ALA A 63 -0.17 13.07 0.10
N GLY A 64 -1.26 13.37 0.80
CA GLY A 64 -2.15 14.51 0.53
C GLY A 64 -1.63 15.88 0.95
N HIS A 65 -0.32 16.05 1.08
CA HIS A 65 0.30 17.25 1.63
C HIS A 65 0.10 18.48 0.72
N LEU A 66 0.15 18.30 -0.61
CA LEU A 66 -0.14 19.37 -1.57
C LEU A 66 -1.63 19.73 -1.54
N GLU A 67 -2.52 18.74 -1.47
CA GLU A 67 -3.96 18.94 -1.37
C GLU A 67 -4.33 19.71 -0.10
N VAL A 68 -3.78 19.34 1.06
CA VAL A 68 -4.02 20.07 2.32
C VAL A 68 -3.48 21.49 2.23
N ALA A 69 -2.23 21.67 1.77
CA ALA A 69 -1.62 22.99 1.67
C ALA A 69 -2.42 23.92 0.74
N ALA A 70 -2.91 23.42 -0.39
CA ALA A 70 -3.76 24.17 -1.30
C ALA A 70 -5.11 24.53 -0.68
N ALA A 71 -5.71 23.63 0.12
CA ALA A 71 -7.01 23.83 0.72
C ALA A 71 -7.01 24.74 1.96
N THR A 72 -5.90 24.77 2.72
CA THR A 72 -5.86 25.45 4.04
C THR A 72 -4.78 26.52 4.16
N GLY A 73 -3.80 26.56 3.25
CA GLY A 73 -2.59 27.37 3.40
C GLY A 73 -1.58 26.79 4.40
N ALA A 74 -1.74 25.53 4.80
CA ALA A 74 -0.80 24.85 5.70
C ALA A 74 0.63 24.81 5.15
N TRP A 75 1.62 24.94 6.03
CA TRP A 75 2.99 24.63 5.67
C TRP A 75 3.19 23.11 5.58
N ILE A 76 4.11 22.67 4.71
CA ILE A 76 4.49 21.25 4.55
C ILE A 76 5.84 21.04 5.22
N GLY A 77 5.94 20.07 6.12
CA GLY A 77 7.12 19.77 6.91
C GLY A 77 7.65 18.36 6.67
N TYR A 78 8.96 18.24 6.58
CA TYR A 78 9.71 16.98 6.50
C TYR A 78 10.98 17.09 7.35
N GLY A 79 11.60 15.95 7.66
CA GLY A 79 12.94 15.94 8.26
C GLY A 79 13.97 16.72 7.42
N ARG A 80 14.96 17.30 8.09
CA ARG A 80 15.93 18.24 7.46
C ARG A 80 16.69 17.73 6.23
N ARG A 81 16.76 16.41 6.03
CA ARG A 81 17.45 15.76 4.91
C ARG A 81 16.57 15.61 3.67
N ALA A 82 15.29 15.96 3.77
CA ALA A 82 14.36 15.94 2.66
C ALA A 82 14.70 17.01 1.62
N GLU A 83 14.58 16.63 0.36
CA GLU A 83 14.70 17.52 -0.80
C GLU A 83 13.48 17.33 -1.70
N THR A 84 12.83 18.44 -2.06
CA THR A 84 11.55 18.49 -2.78
C THR A 84 11.58 19.57 -3.86
N GLU A 85 10.72 19.43 -4.87
CA GLU A 85 10.53 20.46 -5.91
C GLU A 85 9.61 21.61 -5.45
N TYR A 86 8.87 21.41 -4.36
CA TYR A 86 7.99 22.39 -3.74
C TYR A 86 8.57 22.88 -2.39
N PRO A 87 8.12 24.05 -1.88
CA PRO A 87 8.61 24.59 -0.61
C PRO A 87 8.26 23.69 0.58
N ILE A 88 9.25 23.43 1.44
CA ILE A 88 9.08 22.68 2.69
C ILE A 88 9.72 23.42 3.87
N ARG A 89 9.16 23.20 5.06
CA ARG A 89 9.80 23.47 6.34
C ARG A 89 10.70 22.28 6.69
N LYS A 90 12.01 22.50 6.71
CA LYS A 90 13.00 21.50 7.14
C LYS A 90 13.01 21.41 8.67
N LEU A 91 12.45 20.33 9.20
CA LEU A 91 12.30 20.06 10.62
C LEU A 91 13.58 19.45 11.20
N ALA A 92 14.12 20.05 12.26
CA ALA A 92 15.36 19.60 12.91
C ALA A 92 15.10 18.71 14.14
N ASP A 93 16.03 17.79 14.44
CA ASP A 93 16.02 17.01 15.69
C ASP A 93 15.93 17.94 16.92
N GLY A 94 15.00 17.64 17.83
CA GLY A 94 14.70 18.43 19.03
C GLY A 94 13.88 19.72 18.79
N GLU A 95 13.51 20.03 17.54
CA GLU A 95 12.67 21.19 17.24
C GLU A 95 11.28 21.02 17.87
N ARG A 96 10.79 22.06 18.56
CA ARG A 96 9.46 22.08 19.16
C ARG A 96 8.50 23.00 18.42
N ILE A 97 7.30 22.50 18.14
CA ILE A 97 6.21 23.20 17.48
C ILE A 97 5.05 23.29 18.47
N SER A 98 4.76 24.48 18.99
CA SER A 98 3.63 24.71 19.89
C SER A 98 2.35 25.00 19.08
N LEU A 99 1.29 24.26 19.38
CA LEU A 99 -0.08 24.54 18.94
C LEU A 99 -0.85 25.34 20.00
N GLY A 100 -0.30 25.54 21.19
CA GLY A 100 -0.97 26.11 22.34
C GLY A 100 -0.40 25.46 23.58
N ASP A 101 -1.25 24.77 24.34
CA ASP A 101 -0.83 23.88 25.41
C ASP A 101 -0.17 22.62 24.82
N VAL A 102 -0.74 22.11 23.72
CA VAL A 102 -0.19 20.97 22.96
C VAL A 102 1.12 21.36 22.27
N THR A 103 2.14 20.50 22.38
CA THR A 103 3.45 20.70 21.77
C THR A 103 3.90 19.44 21.04
N LEU A 104 4.38 19.61 19.81
CA LEU A 104 5.05 18.56 19.05
C LEU A 104 6.57 18.74 19.19
N GLU A 105 7.31 17.65 19.34
CA GLU A 105 8.78 17.64 19.28
C GLU A 105 9.26 16.67 18.21
N ILE A 106 10.15 17.16 17.35
CA ILE A 106 10.68 16.40 16.23
C ILE A 106 11.87 15.56 16.71
N MET A 107 11.86 14.27 16.36
CA MET A 107 12.95 13.34 16.62
C MET A 107 13.41 12.73 15.29
N GLU A 108 14.65 12.98 14.87
CA GLU A 108 15.19 12.31 13.68
C GLU A 108 15.34 10.82 13.94
N THR A 109 14.67 10.00 13.13
CA THR A 109 14.66 8.54 13.20
C THR A 109 14.98 7.93 11.84
N PRO A 110 16.12 8.29 11.23
CA PRO A 110 16.51 7.75 9.92
C PRO A 110 16.65 6.23 9.99
N GLY A 111 16.32 5.56 8.90
CA GLY A 111 16.47 4.11 8.81
C GLY A 111 15.56 3.48 7.78
N HIS A 112 14.26 3.74 7.86
CA HIS A 112 13.36 3.39 6.76
C HIS A 112 13.66 4.25 5.53
N THR A 113 13.79 5.56 5.75
CA THR A 113 14.34 6.52 4.78
C THR A 113 15.42 7.38 5.45
N PRO A 114 16.30 8.04 4.67
CA PRO A 114 17.34 8.90 5.23
C PRO A 114 16.81 10.11 5.99
N GLU A 115 15.65 10.65 5.59
CA GLU A 115 15.00 11.83 6.15
C GLU A 115 13.94 11.53 7.21
N SER A 116 13.70 10.25 7.52
CA SER A 116 12.66 9.83 8.48
C SER A 116 12.76 10.58 9.81
N ILE A 117 11.62 11.06 10.29
CA ILE A 117 11.42 11.65 11.60
C ILE A 117 10.25 10.96 12.31
N SER A 118 10.32 10.93 13.63
CA SER A 118 9.22 10.65 14.53
C SER A 118 8.76 11.95 15.19
N VAL A 119 7.49 12.02 15.57
CA VAL A 119 6.90 13.20 16.22
C VAL A 119 6.42 12.82 17.61
N LEU A 120 7.08 13.35 18.64
CA LEU A 120 6.60 13.26 20.02
C LEU A 120 5.46 14.26 20.22
N VAL A 121 4.38 13.81 20.85
CA VAL A 121 3.20 14.63 21.16
C VAL A 121 3.11 14.81 22.66
N TYR A 122 3.12 16.07 23.11
CA TYR A 122 2.94 16.46 24.50
C TYR A 122 1.60 17.17 24.66
N GLU A 123 0.80 16.79 25.66
CA GLU A 123 -0.43 17.50 26.01
C GLU A 123 -0.12 18.87 26.61
N HIS A 124 0.94 18.94 27.43
CA HIS A 124 1.57 20.15 27.89
C HIS A 124 3.10 20.11 27.67
N ALA A 125 3.68 21.23 27.24
CA ALA A 125 5.11 21.31 26.93
C ALA A 125 6.07 20.84 28.05
N ALA A 126 5.65 20.95 29.32
CA ALA A 126 6.43 20.60 30.49
C ALA A 126 6.17 19.17 31.01
N ASP A 127 5.31 18.39 30.35
CA ASP A 127 5.01 17.03 30.78
C ASP A 127 6.29 16.17 30.74
N PRO A 128 6.58 15.40 31.81
CA PRO A 128 7.78 14.57 31.86
C PRO A 128 7.69 13.36 30.94
N VAL A 129 6.48 12.96 30.56
CA VAL A 129 6.18 11.83 29.67
C VAL A 129 5.31 12.36 28.53
N PRO A 130 5.75 12.26 27.27
CA PRO A 130 4.88 12.61 26.14
C PRO A 130 3.68 11.68 26.07
N HIS A 131 2.55 12.20 25.59
CA HIS A 131 1.34 11.43 25.34
C HIS A 131 1.61 10.21 24.46
N GLY A 132 2.43 10.40 23.41
CA GLY A 132 2.88 9.34 22.52
C GLY A 132 3.91 9.83 21.50
N VAL A 133 4.40 8.89 20.71
CA VAL A 133 5.30 9.10 19.57
C VAL A 133 4.62 8.58 18.30
N LEU A 134 4.47 9.46 17.32
CA LEU A 134 4.13 9.10 15.94
C LEU A 134 5.42 8.62 15.28
N THR A 135 5.58 7.32 15.07
CA THR A 135 6.88 6.72 14.69
C THR A 135 7.14 6.67 13.19
N GLY A 136 6.18 7.12 12.38
CA GLY A 136 6.23 6.87 10.94
C GLY A 136 6.44 5.38 10.69
N ASP A 137 7.40 5.09 9.81
CA ASP A 137 7.83 3.73 9.49
C ASP A 137 9.15 3.33 10.18
N ALA A 138 9.65 4.12 11.13
CA ALA A 138 10.86 3.73 11.88
C ALA A 138 10.61 2.58 12.86
N LEU A 139 9.41 2.53 13.47
CA LEU A 139 9.01 1.50 14.42
C LEU A 139 7.53 1.16 14.24
N PHE A 140 7.25 -0.12 14.09
CA PHE A 140 5.91 -0.69 14.06
C PHE A 140 5.59 -1.45 15.35
N ILE A 141 4.35 -1.92 15.45
CA ILE A 141 3.94 -2.80 16.54
C ILE A 141 4.39 -4.23 16.21
N GLY A 142 5.42 -4.70 16.92
CA GLY A 142 6.02 -6.03 16.74
C GLY A 142 7.10 -6.11 15.64
N ASP A 143 7.38 -5.01 14.94
CA ASP A 143 8.38 -4.95 13.86
C ASP A 143 9.00 -3.55 13.70
N VAL A 144 9.85 -3.36 12.70
CA VAL A 144 10.43 -2.08 12.28
C VAL A 144 10.31 -1.90 10.77
N GLY A 145 10.51 -0.66 10.28
CA GLY A 145 10.58 -0.38 8.86
C GLY A 145 11.65 -1.18 8.16
N ARG A 146 11.36 -1.64 6.95
CA ARG A 146 12.39 -2.26 6.10
C ARG A 146 13.42 -1.21 5.66
N PRO A 147 14.74 -1.51 5.73
CA PRO A 147 15.79 -0.58 5.32
C PRO A 147 16.22 -0.78 3.85
N ASP A 148 15.57 -1.65 3.08
CA ASP A 148 15.98 -2.06 1.73
C ASP A 148 15.08 -1.48 0.62
N LEU A 149 14.25 -0.48 0.91
CA LEU A 149 13.42 0.14 -0.10
C LEU A 149 14.26 0.81 -1.18
N LEU A 150 14.04 0.40 -2.44
CA LEU A 150 14.62 1.01 -3.63
C LEU A 150 14.27 2.52 -3.77
N ALA A 151 13.25 2.98 -3.04
CA ALA A 151 12.84 4.37 -2.91
C ALA A 151 13.91 5.28 -2.25
N SER A 152 14.82 4.71 -1.46
CA SER A 152 15.87 5.45 -0.76
C SER A 152 17.05 5.73 -1.69
N LEU A 153 16.83 6.63 -2.66
CA LEU A 153 17.81 7.01 -3.67
C LEU A 153 19.14 7.47 -3.03
N GLY A 154 20.24 6.79 -3.40
CA GLY A 154 21.59 7.17 -3.01
C GLY A 154 22.06 6.66 -1.66
N VAL A 155 21.31 5.77 -1.00
CA VAL A 155 21.71 5.15 0.27
C VAL A 155 21.50 3.64 0.19
N THR A 156 22.46 2.86 0.68
CA THR A 156 22.40 1.39 0.66
C THR A 156 21.52 0.84 1.79
N ALA A 157 21.04 -0.39 1.63
CA ALA A 157 20.27 -1.06 2.68
C ALA A 157 21.07 -1.28 3.97
N GLU A 158 22.38 -1.44 3.87
CA GLU A 158 23.29 -1.57 5.01
C GLU A 158 23.40 -0.25 5.79
N GLU A 159 23.58 0.88 5.09
CA GLU A 159 23.61 2.21 5.70
C GLU A 159 22.28 2.56 6.37
N LEU A 160 21.16 2.28 5.70
CA LEU A 160 19.82 2.46 6.25
C LEU A 160 19.57 1.56 7.47
N GLY A 161 19.99 0.29 7.41
CA GLY A 161 19.90 -0.62 8.56
C GLY A 161 20.72 -0.14 9.76
N ALA A 162 21.89 0.45 9.52
CA ALA A 162 22.72 1.04 10.57
C ALA A 162 22.06 2.27 11.21
N MET A 163 21.47 3.15 10.38
CA MET A 163 20.71 4.30 10.88
C MET A 163 19.49 3.84 11.68
N LEU A 164 18.76 2.84 11.19
CA LEU A 164 17.58 2.28 11.84
C LEU A 164 17.93 1.68 13.21
N TYR A 165 19.06 0.97 13.30
CA TYR A 165 19.57 0.45 14.56
C TYR A 165 19.73 1.56 15.60
N ASP A 166 20.38 2.66 15.23
CA ASP A 166 20.59 3.81 16.14
C ASP A 166 19.27 4.48 16.52
N SER A 167 18.36 4.68 15.55
CA SER A 167 17.03 5.25 15.77
C SER A 167 16.19 4.41 16.74
N VAL A 168 16.19 3.08 16.58
CA VAL A 168 15.40 2.17 17.43
C VAL A 168 16.07 2.01 18.80
N GLN A 169 17.33 1.57 18.83
CA GLN A 169 18.00 1.13 20.06
C GLN A 169 18.44 2.28 20.96
N ARG A 170 18.77 3.46 20.39
CA ARG A 170 19.29 4.59 21.17
C ARG A 170 18.29 5.71 21.38
N LYS A 171 17.44 6.00 20.38
CA LYS A 171 16.44 7.08 20.50
C LYS A 171 15.10 6.56 21.01
N LEU A 172 14.41 5.73 20.23
CA LEU A 172 13.06 5.27 20.58
C LEU A 172 13.03 4.45 21.87
N MET A 173 13.97 3.52 22.06
CA MET A 173 14.05 2.73 23.29
C MET A 173 14.55 3.53 24.51
N GLY A 174 15.06 4.75 24.30
CA GLY A 174 15.41 5.70 25.37
C GLY A 174 14.22 6.49 25.92
N LEU A 175 13.05 6.38 25.29
CA LEU A 175 11.81 7.00 25.78
C LEU A 175 11.23 6.25 27.01
N PRO A 176 10.46 6.94 27.87
CA PRO A 176 9.72 6.29 28.96
C PRO A 176 8.76 5.20 28.47
N ASP A 177 8.52 4.19 29.31
CA ASP A 177 7.76 2.99 28.94
C ASP A 177 6.30 3.27 28.66
N GLU A 178 5.78 4.31 29.30
CA GLU A 178 4.40 4.77 29.21
C GLU A 178 4.10 5.52 27.91
N VAL A 179 5.13 5.93 27.16
CA VAL A 179 4.95 6.63 25.89
C VAL A 179 4.24 5.70 24.90
N ARG A 180 3.07 6.12 24.43
CA ARG A 180 2.31 5.39 23.41
C ARG A 180 3.02 5.42 22.06
N VAL A 181 2.90 4.34 21.31
CA VAL A 181 3.51 4.18 19.97
C VAL A 181 2.40 4.18 18.92
N PHE A 182 2.56 5.06 17.93
CA PHE A 182 1.60 5.28 16.85
C PHE A 182 2.32 5.22 15.49
N PRO A 183 2.38 4.05 14.84
CA PRO A 183 3.07 3.89 13.55
C PRO A 183 2.26 4.43 12.38
N ALA A 184 2.91 4.76 11.26
CA ALA A 184 2.22 5.09 10.02
C ALA A 184 1.64 3.86 9.30
N HIS A 185 2.04 2.63 9.66
CA HIS A 185 1.49 1.40 9.08
C HIS A 185 1.19 0.30 10.11
N GLY A 186 0.27 -0.60 9.73
CA GLY A 186 -0.11 -1.80 10.48
C GLY A 186 -0.24 -3.07 9.63
N ALA A 187 -0.91 -4.09 10.16
CA ALA A 187 -1.00 -5.44 9.58
C ALA A 187 -1.22 -5.48 8.07
N GLY A 188 -0.28 -6.14 7.38
CA GLY A 188 -0.31 -6.45 5.96
C GLY A 188 0.30 -5.39 5.03
N SER A 189 0.76 -4.23 5.54
CA SER A 189 1.62 -3.33 4.74
C SER A 189 2.88 -4.05 4.25
N ALA A 190 3.35 -3.73 3.04
CA ALA A 190 4.61 -4.22 2.48
C ALA A 190 5.86 -3.43 2.97
N CYS A 191 5.66 -2.41 3.82
CA CYS A 191 6.72 -1.64 4.47
C CYS A 191 7.38 -2.37 5.65
N GLY A 192 6.78 -3.45 6.14
CA GLY A 192 7.32 -4.30 7.21
C GLY A 192 7.02 -5.80 6.98
N LYS A 193 7.61 -6.66 7.81
CA LYS A 193 7.58 -8.12 7.62
C LYS A 193 6.42 -8.79 8.37
N ASN A 194 6.18 -8.39 9.61
CA ASN A 194 5.25 -9.01 10.56
C ASN A 194 4.47 -7.94 11.36
N LEU A 195 3.76 -7.04 10.68
CA LEU A 195 3.02 -5.98 11.36
C LEU A 195 1.78 -6.52 12.11
N SER A 196 1.55 -6.02 13.33
CA SER A 196 0.39 -6.32 14.15
C SER A 196 -0.91 -5.69 13.63
N THR A 197 -2.06 -6.29 13.96
CA THR A 197 -3.40 -5.73 13.73
C THR A 197 -3.76 -4.64 14.74
N GLU A 198 -3.03 -4.57 15.85
CA GLU A 198 -3.18 -3.48 16.83
C GLU A 198 -2.83 -2.13 16.17
N ARG A 199 -3.52 -1.06 16.57
CA ARG A 199 -3.33 0.29 15.99
C ARG A 199 -2.44 1.21 16.83
N GLN A 200 -2.14 0.80 18.06
CA GLN A 200 -1.22 1.48 18.98
C GLN A 200 -0.55 0.47 19.92
N SER A 201 0.55 0.88 20.55
CA SER A 201 1.21 0.13 21.62
C SER A 201 1.89 1.11 22.60
N THR A 202 2.88 0.66 23.36
CA THR A 202 3.75 1.53 24.17
C THR A 202 5.22 1.16 23.97
N ILE A 203 6.13 2.09 24.29
CA ILE A 203 7.57 1.83 24.23
C ILE A 203 7.96 0.67 25.15
N GLY A 204 7.39 0.59 26.35
CA GLY A 204 7.66 -0.52 27.28
C GLY A 204 7.23 -1.88 26.72
N GLU A 205 6.06 -1.94 26.07
CA GLU A 205 5.58 -3.17 25.43
C GLU A 205 6.46 -3.56 24.24
N GLN A 206 6.80 -2.61 23.36
CA GLN A 206 7.70 -2.86 22.23
C GLN A 206 9.08 -3.32 22.71
N ARG A 207 9.64 -2.74 23.77
CA ARG A 207 10.92 -3.19 24.34
C ARG A 207 10.85 -4.65 24.83
N ARG A 208 9.68 -5.09 25.30
CA ARG A 208 9.47 -6.44 25.83
C ARG A 208 9.22 -7.47 24.74
N THR A 209 8.51 -7.13 23.67
CA THR A 209 7.99 -8.11 22.70
C THR A 209 8.46 -7.93 21.27
N ASN A 210 8.90 -6.73 20.87
CA ASN A 210 9.39 -6.50 19.52
C ASN A 210 10.84 -7.01 19.40
N TYR A 211 11.05 -7.95 18.49
CA TYR A 211 12.35 -8.60 18.30
C TYR A 211 13.46 -7.59 17.98
N ALA A 212 13.14 -6.51 17.25
CA ALA A 212 14.09 -5.49 16.83
C ALA A 212 14.45 -4.49 17.95
N CYS A 213 13.61 -4.39 18.98
CA CYS A 213 13.82 -3.52 20.15
C CYS A 213 14.63 -4.19 21.27
N ALA A 214 14.79 -5.52 21.24
CA ALA A 214 15.62 -6.23 22.20
C ALA A 214 17.09 -5.82 22.05
N PRO A 215 17.86 -5.65 23.14
CA PRO A 215 19.26 -5.29 23.05
C PRO A 215 20.07 -6.30 22.24
N MET A 216 20.75 -5.83 21.20
CA MET A 216 21.59 -6.66 20.32
C MET A 216 22.70 -5.83 19.67
N SER A 217 23.67 -6.51 19.06
CA SER A 217 24.67 -5.83 18.24
C SER A 217 24.07 -5.32 16.92
N GLN A 218 24.64 -4.26 16.35
CA GLN A 218 24.23 -3.73 15.06
C GLN A 218 24.27 -4.81 13.96
N GLY A 219 25.31 -5.65 13.91
CA GLY A 219 25.41 -6.72 12.91
C GLY A 219 24.28 -7.76 13.02
N GLN A 220 23.87 -8.12 14.25
CA GLN A 220 22.71 -9.00 14.46
C GLN A 220 21.41 -8.33 14.02
N PHE A 221 21.25 -7.04 14.34
CA PHE A 221 20.08 -6.26 13.93
C PHE A 221 19.94 -6.25 12.41
N LEU A 222 20.99 -5.87 11.68
CA LEU A 222 21.00 -5.85 10.21
C LEU A 222 20.57 -7.22 9.64
N ALA A 223 21.20 -8.30 10.10
CA ALA A 223 20.88 -9.65 9.61
C ALA A 223 19.41 -10.04 9.82
N LEU A 224 18.80 -9.61 10.93
CA LEU A 224 17.39 -9.88 11.24
C LEU A 224 16.45 -9.01 10.38
N VAL A 225 16.71 -7.70 10.30
CA VAL A 225 15.80 -6.75 9.64
C VAL A 225 15.92 -6.77 8.12
N THR A 226 17.04 -7.20 7.54
CA THR A 226 17.15 -7.40 6.08
C THR A 226 16.71 -8.81 5.64
N GLY A 227 16.50 -9.73 6.59
CA GLY A 227 16.19 -11.13 6.30
C GLY A 227 14.70 -11.39 6.04
N GLY A 228 14.38 -11.99 4.89
CA GLY A 228 13.02 -12.47 4.59
C GLY A 228 12.00 -11.35 4.36
N GLN A 229 12.44 -10.20 3.83
CA GLN A 229 11.56 -9.11 3.42
C GLN A 229 10.72 -9.51 2.19
N PRO A 230 9.44 -9.09 2.12
CA PRO A 230 8.63 -9.31 0.93
C PRO A 230 9.18 -8.51 -0.26
N ALA A 231 8.92 -9.00 -1.48
CA ALA A 231 9.18 -8.23 -2.69
C ALA A 231 8.37 -6.92 -2.63
N ALA A 232 9.06 -5.78 -2.79
CA ALA A 232 8.38 -4.49 -2.86
C ALA A 232 7.59 -4.39 -4.17
N PRO A 233 6.33 -3.93 -4.14
CA PRO A 233 5.58 -3.61 -5.35
C PRO A 233 6.32 -2.63 -6.25
N GLY A 234 6.19 -2.79 -7.57
CA GLY A 234 6.93 -1.98 -8.55
C GLY A 234 6.62 -0.47 -8.48
N TYR A 235 5.40 -0.11 -8.06
CA TYR A 235 5.00 1.29 -7.92
C TYR A 235 5.68 2.01 -6.73
N PHE A 236 6.37 1.29 -5.83
CA PHE A 236 6.89 1.94 -4.63
C PHE A 236 7.91 3.06 -4.92
N ALA A 237 8.77 2.80 -5.91
CA ALA A 237 9.72 3.80 -6.38
C ALA A 237 9.03 4.97 -7.09
N PHE A 238 7.89 4.70 -7.75
CA PHE A 238 7.11 5.73 -8.42
C PHE A 238 6.50 6.71 -7.40
N ASP A 239 5.85 6.20 -6.35
CA ASP A 239 5.23 7.03 -5.31
C ASP A 239 6.28 7.81 -4.51
N ALA A 240 7.39 7.17 -4.13
CA ALA A 240 8.47 7.86 -3.43
C ALA A 240 9.08 9.00 -4.24
N VAL A 241 9.17 8.85 -5.57
CA VAL A 241 9.60 9.93 -6.46
C VAL A 241 8.51 10.99 -6.58
N LEU A 242 7.25 10.59 -6.76
CA LEU A 242 6.14 11.52 -6.95
C LEU A 242 5.89 12.38 -5.71
N ASN A 243 6.01 11.81 -4.51
CA ASN A 243 5.94 12.53 -3.23
C ASN A 243 7.02 13.62 -3.09
N ARG A 244 8.13 13.58 -3.86
CA ARG A 244 9.17 14.62 -3.86
C ARG A 244 8.90 15.73 -4.88
N ARG A 245 8.00 15.51 -5.83
CA ARG A 245 7.75 16.38 -6.97
C ARG A 245 6.55 17.27 -6.74
N ALA A 246 6.54 18.42 -7.41
CA ALA A 246 5.30 19.14 -7.58
C ALA A 246 4.42 18.33 -8.56
N HIS A 247 3.19 18.06 -8.19
CA HIS A 247 2.23 17.35 -9.03
C HIS A 247 0.84 18.00 -8.95
N GLU A 248 -0.03 17.65 -9.90
CA GLU A 248 -1.39 18.15 -9.94
C GLU A 248 -2.19 17.66 -8.72
N LEU A 249 -3.11 18.51 -8.26
CA LEU A 249 -4.04 18.18 -7.20
C LEU A 249 -5.07 17.20 -7.73
N PHE A 250 -5.42 16.20 -6.92
CA PHE A 250 -6.42 15.22 -7.31
C PHE A 250 -7.84 15.79 -7.29
N ASP A 251 -8.55 15.66 -8.41
CA ASP A 251 -9.98 15.95 -8.55
C ASP A 251 -10.73 14.64 -8.90
N SER A 252 -11.40 14.06 -7.90
CA SER A 252 -12.16 12.81 -8.08
C SER A 252 -13.31 12.95 -9.08
N ARG A 253 -13.95 14.12 -9.15
CA ARG A 253 -15.13 14.32 -10.01
C ARG A 253 -14.75 14.44 -11.47
N ALA A 254 -13.61 15.07 -11.75
CA ALA A 254 -13.09 15.16 -13.10
C ALA A 254 -12.60 13.79 -13.63
N THR A 255 -11.98 12.99 -12.76
CA THR A 255 -11.36 11.70 -13.11
C THR A 255 -12.37 10.54 -13.15
N ALA A 256 -13.37 10.53 -12.27
CA ALA A 256 -14.42 9.51 -12.22
C ALA A 256 -15.61 9.80 -13.17
N ARG A 257 -15.33 10.27 -14.39
CA ARG A 257 -16.40 10.53 -15.37
C ARG A 257 -16.93 9.24 -16.01
N PRO A 258 -18.24 9.12 -16.27
CA PRO A 258 -18.81 7.99 -16.99
C PRO A 258 -18.48 8.06 -18.49
N LEU A 259 -18.14 6.91 -19.08
CA LEU A 259 -17.84 6.73 -20.50
C LEU A 259 -18.91 5.89 -21.19
N THR A 260 -19.26 6.28 -22.41
CA THR A 260 -20.05 5.44 -23.33
C THR A 260 -19.24 4.25 -23.86
N ALA A 261 -19.91 3.24 -24.43
CA ALA A 261 -19.23 2.11 -25.10
C ALA A 261 -18.21 2.57 -26.14
N ALA A 262 -18.58 3.56 -26.97
CA ALA A 262 -17.74 4.09 -28.04
C ALA A 262 -16.49 4.82 -27.51
N GLU A 263 -16.64 5.68 -26.49
CA GLU A 263 -15.49 6.36 -25.87
C GLU A 263 -14.55 5.37 -25.19
N PHE A 264 -15.11 4.37 -24.50
CA PHE A 264 -14.34 3.35 -23.81
C PHE A 264 -13.56 2.47 -24.80
N ALA A 265 -14.21 2.02 -25.88
CA ALA A 265 -13.57 1.24 -26.93
C ALA A 265 -12.49 2.05 -27.67
N GLY A 266 -12.74 3.33 -27.94
CA GLY A 266 -11.75 4.25 -28.54
C GLY A 266 -10.50 4.40 -27.67
N ALA A 267 -10.67 4.73 -26.39
CA ALA A 267 -9.55 4.87 -25.46
C ALA A 267 -8.76 3.57 -25.27
N ARG A 268 -9.44 2.42 -25.31
CA ARG A 268 -8.78 1.10 -25.29
C ARG A 268 -7.97 0.86 -26.56
N ALA A 269 -8.50 1.21 -27.74
CA ALA A 269 -7.77 1.11 -29.00
C ALA A 269 -6.51 2.00 -29.01
N ASP A 270 -6.56 3.14 -28.32
CA ASP A 270 -5.42 4.05 -28.11
C ASP A 270 -4.40 3.53 -27.06
N GLY A 271 -4.63 2.33 -26.49
CA GLY A 271 -3.67 1.63 -25.63
C GLY A 271 -3.90 1.80 -24.13
N ALA A 272 -5.05 2.34 -23.71
CA ALA A 272 -5.43 2.37 -22.30
C ALA A 272 -5.64 0.94 -21.75
N VAL A 273 -5.16 0.70 -20.53
CA VAL A 273 -5.39 -0.57 -19.84
C VAL A 273 -6.77 -0.56 -19.18
N VAL A 274 -7.47 -1.69 -19.25
CA VAL A 274 -8.75 -1.85 -18.56
C VAL A 274 -8.51 -2.53 -17.22
N VAL A 275 -8.81 -1.82 -16.13
CA VAL A 275 -8.86 -2.36 -14.76
C VAL A 275 -10.31 -2.66 -14.43
N ASP A 276 -10.62 -3.94 -14.25
CA ASP A 276 -11.95 -4.40 -13.87
C ASP A 276 -11.99 -4.77 -12.39
N ALA A 277 -12.66 -3.94 -11.59
CA ALA A 277 -12.74 -4.05 -10.14
C ALA A 277 -13.91 -4.91 -9.63
N ARG A 278 -14.65 -5.56 -10.52
CA ARG A 278 -15.76 -6.45 -10.15
C ARG A 278 -15.26 -7.74 -9.49
N ASP A 279 -16.18 -8.48 -8.88
CA ASP A 279 -15.91 -9.78 -8.28
C ASP A 279 -15.33 -10.76 -9.33
N PRO A 280 -14.36 -11.63 -8.95
CA PRO A 280 -13.78 -12.61 -9.86
C PRO A 280 -14.79 -13.53 -10.58
N GLN A 281 -15.95 -13.82 -9.98
CA GLN A 281 -16.99 -14.63 -10.61
C GLN A 281 -17.73 -13.84 -11.69
N GLU A 282 -18.08 -12.58 -11.43
CA GLU A 282 -18.70 -11.69 -12.42
C GLU A 282 -17.75 -11.46 -13.60
N PHE A 283 -16.47 -11.17 -13.30
CA PHE A 283 -15.43 -11.04 -14.31
C PHE A 283 -15.30 -12.30 -15.16
N ALA A 284 -15.28 -13.48 -14.52
CA ALA A 284 -15.14 -14.74 -15.25
C ALA A 284 -16.34 -15.06 -16.15
N ALA A 285 -17.54 -14.67 -15.73
CA ALA A 285 -18.76 -14.85 -16.52
C ALA A 285 -18.78 -13.98 -17.80
N GLY A 286 -18.16 -12.80 -17.75
CA GLY A 286 -18.01 -11.91 -18.90
C GLY A 286 -17.27 -10.61 -18.56
N HIS A 287 -16.19 -10.32 -19.31
CA HIS A 287 -15.37 -9.11 -19.15
C HIS A 287 -14.86 -8.60 -20.50
N VAL A 288 -14.39 -7.35 -20.56
CA VAL A 288 -13.71 -6.81 -21.74
C VAL A 288 -12.42 -7.59 -22.01
N ALA A 289 -12.23 -8.07 -23.24
CA ALA A 289 -11.05 -8.85 -23.60
C ALA A 289 -9.75 -8.07 -23.35
N GLY A 290 -8.83 -8.67 -22.59
CA GLY A 290 -7.57 -8.06 -22.18
C GLY A 290 -7.64 -7.22 -20.90
N ALA A 291 -8.80 -7.13 -20.25
CA ALA A 291 -8.92 -6.49 -18.94
C ALA A 291 -8.17 -7.27 -17.84
N ILE A 292 -7.63 -6.54 -16.88
CA ILE A 292 -7.01 -7.09 -15.67
C ILE A 292 -8.05 -6.98 -14.55
N ASN A 293 -8.42 -8.11 -13.96
CA ASN A 293 -9.34 -8.14 -12.82
C ASN A 293 -8.58 -7.85 -11.54
N ILE A 294 -8.95 -6.76 -10.87
CA ILE A 294 -8.39 -6.37 -9.58
C ILE A 294 -9.57 -6.10 -8.66
N PRO A 295 -10.11 -7.10 -7.95
CA PRO A 295 -11.37 -6.92 -7.25
C PRO A 295 -11.29 -5.81 -6.21
N ALA A 296 -12.35 -5.02 -6.14
CA ALA A 296 -12.49 -3.87 -5.24
C ALA A 296 -12.30 -4.28 -3.77
N ASP A 297 -12.86 -5.42 -3.38
CA ASP A 297 -12.80 -5.90 -2.01
C ASP A 297 -11.45 -6.58 -1.76
N GLY A 298 -10.68 -6.01 -0.83
CA GLY A 298 -9.31 -6.42 -0.53
C GLY A 298 -8.28 -5.31 -0.81
N ARG A 299 -7.06 -5.72 -1.17
CA ARG A 299 -5.90 -4.83 -1.37
C ARG A 299 -5.83 -4.26 -2.78
N PHE A 300 -6.94 -3.64 -3.22
CA PHE A 300 -7.09 -3.13 -4.59
C PHE A 300 -5.92 -2.23 -5.03
N ALA A 301 -5.62 -1.19 -4.26
CA ALA A 301 -4.64 -0.17 -4.64
C ALA A 301 -3.23 -0.78 -4.77
N GLU A 302 -2.73 -1.44 -3.72
CA GLU A 302 -1.45 -2.15 -3.74
C GLU A 302 -1.36 -3.17 -4.89
N THR A 303 -2.45 -3.90 -5.15
CA THR A 303 -2.50 -4.88 -6.22
C THR A 303 -2.47 -4.22 -7.60
N ALA A 304 -3.19 -3.12 -7.78
CA ALA A 304 -3.13 -2.30 -9.00
C ALA A 304 -1.72 -1.78 -9.27
N GLY A 305 -1.07 -1.20 -8.25
CA GLY A 305 0.31 -0.74 -8.36
C GLY A 305 1.33 -1.87 -8.61
N SER A 306 0.97 -3.12 -8.35
CA SER A 306 1.82 -4.29 -8.63
C SER A 306 1.69 -4.79 -10.08
N VAL A 307 0.54 -4.60 -10.72
CA VAL A 307 0.22 -5.23 -12.02
C VAL A 307 -0.05 -4.24 -13.15
N VAL A 308 -0.23 -2.96 -12.84
CA VAL A 308 -0.43 -1.88 -13.79
C VAL A 308 0.77 -0.94 -13.73
N ALA A 309 1.30 -0.54 -14.88
CA ALA A 309 2.39 0.43 -14.94
C ALA A 309 1.86 1.85 -14.67
N PRO A 310 2.56 2.67 -13.86
CA PRO A 310 2.05 3.97 -13.39
C PRO A 310 1.88 5.01 -14.50
N ASP A 311 2.58 4.85 -15.63
CA ASP A 311 2.50 5.75 -16.79
C ASP A 311 1.35 5.40 -17.74
N ARG A 312 0.68 4.25 -17.58
CA ARG A 312 -0.42 3.84 -18.47
C ARG A 312 -1.68 4.62 -18.18
N ALA A 313 -2.39 5.00 -19.25
CA ALA A 313 -3.76 5.48 -19.12
C ALA A 313 -4.68 4.32 -18.69
N VAL A 314 -5.57 4.56 -17.75
CA VAL A 314 -6.44 3.54 -17.15
C VAL A 314 -7.90 3.82 -17.48
N LEU A 315 -8.61 2.77 -17.87
CA LEU A 315 -10.06 2.70 -17.95
C LEU A 315 -10.57 1.80 -16.84
N VAL A 316 -11.62 2.24 -16.14
CA VAL A 316 -12.17 1.50 -15.00
C VAL A 316 -13.48 0.81 -15.39
N VAL A 317 -13.63 -0.46 -15.01
CA VAL A 317 -14.93 -1.13 -14.86
C VAL A 317 -15.10 -1.39 -13.37
N ALA A 318 -16.14 -0.87 -12.75
CA ALA A 318 -16.33 -0.98 -11.30
C ALA A 318 -17.68 -1.63 -10.97
N PRO A 319 -17.85 -2.18 -9.76
CA PRO A 319 -19.17 -2.48 -9.22
C PRO A 319 -20.04 -1.22 -9.20
N GLU A 320 -21.35 -1.40 -9.40
CA GLU A 320 -22.32 -0.31 -9.42
C GLU A 320 -22.27 0.50 -8.11
N GLY A 321 -22.17 1.83 -8.24
CA GLY A 321 -22.11 2.76 -7.11
C GLY A 321 -20.76 2.87 -6.43
N ARG A 322 -19.72 2.18 -6.93
CA ARG A 322 -18.34 2.23 -6.40
C ARG A 322 -17.35 2.86 -7.38
N GLU A 323 -17.82 3.48 -8.45
CA GLU A 323 -16.98 4.00 -9.53
C GLU A 323 -16.02 5.07 -9.01
N GLU A 324 -16.53 6.07 -8.29
CA GLU A 324 -15.70 7.12 -7.69
C GLU A 324 -14.71 6.55 -6.66
N GLU A 325 -15.15 5.59 -5.82
CA GLU A 325 -14.27 4.93 -4.84
C GLU A 325 -13.06 4.28 -5.51
N ILE A 326 -13.28 3.56 -6.62
CA ILE A 326 -12.19 2.87 -7.34
C ILE A 326 -11.19 3.88 -7.92
N VAL A 327 -11.67 4.98 -8.49
CA VAL A 327 -10.80 6.04 -9.02
C VAL A 327 -9.99 6.69 -7.91
N VAL A 328 -10.63 7.02 -6.78
CA VAL A 328 -9.93 7.55 -5.59
C VAL A 328 -8.86 6.58 -5.11
N ARG A 329 -9.13 5.27 -5.09
CA ARG A 329 -8.17 4.26 -4.64
C ARG A 329 -6.97 4.10 -5.58
N LEU A 330 -7.13 4.33 -6.89
CA LEU A 330 -6.00 4.44 -7.81
C LEU A 330 -5.19 5.72 -7.55
N ALA A 331 -5.86 6.86 -7.35
CA ALA A 331 -5.19 8.13 -7.08
C ALA A 331 -4.39 8.13 -5.77
N ARG A 332 -4.80 7.33 -4.78
CA ARG A 332 -4.05 7.12 -3.52
C ARG A 332 -2.65 6.56 -3.73
N ILE A 333 -2.39 5.87 -4.83
CA ILE A 333 -1.06 5.37 -5.21
C ILE A 333 -0.49 6.13 -6.42
N GLY A 334 -0.95 7.36 -6.66
CA GLY A 334 -0.47 8.22 -7.75
C GLY A 334 -0.92 7.83 -9.17
N PHE A 335 -1.87 6.91 -9.33
CA PHE A 335 -2.34 6.47 -10.66
C PHE A 335 -3.43 7.41 -11.18
N ASP A 336 -3.02 8.62 -11.56
CA ASP A 336 -3.93 9.74 -11.89
C ASP A 336 -4.45 9.72 -13.32
N ARG A 337 -3.83 8.92 -14.19
CA ARG A 337 -4.19 8.86 -15.62
C ARG A 337 -5.45 8.00 -15.87
N VAL A 338 -6.45 8.14 -15.02
CA VAL A 338 -7.76 7.51 -15.20
C VAL A 338 -8.57 8.35 -16.19
N LEU A 339 -8.94 7.76 -17.32
CA LEU A 339 -9.67 8.47 -18.39
C LEU A 339 -11.19 8.53 -18.14
N GLY A 340 -11.67 7.65 -17.26
CA GLY A 340 -13.07 7.50 -16.87
C GLY A 340 -13.42 6.05 -16.57
N HIS A 341 -14.68 5.81 -16.21
CA HIS A 341 -15.21 4.48 -15.95
C HIS A 341 -16.28 4.08 -16.97
N LEU A 342 -16.46 2.78 -17.19
CA LEU A 342 -17.56 2.25 -18.00
C LEU A 342 -18.88 2.60 -17.32
N ARG A 343 -19.73 3.39 -17.97
CA ARG A 343 -21.08 3.69 -17.49
C ARG A 343 -21.92 2.42 -17.51
N ASP A 344 -22.69 2.13 -16.47
CA ASP A 344 -23.58 0.95 -16.40
C ASP A 344 -22.88 -0.31 -16.94
N ALA A 345 -21.94 -0.84 -16.16
CA ALA A 345 -21.07 -1.91 -16.61
C ALA A 345 -21.85 -3.11 -17.18
N GLY A 346 -23.00 -3.45 -16.59
CA GLY A 346 -23.85 -4.53 -17.08
C GLY A 346 -24.40 -4.27 -18.48
N ALA A 347 -25.07 -3.14 -18.69
CA ALA A 347 -25.67 -2.82 -19.99
C ALA A 347 -24.60 -2.58 -21.07
N THR A 348 -23.54 -1.84 -20.73
CA THR A 348 -22.52 -1.44 -21.71
C THR A 348 -21.62 -2.63 -22.11
N LEU A 349 -21.39 -3.61 -21.23
CA LEU A 349 -20.73 -4.86 -21.62
C LEU A 349 -21.54 -5.66 -22.65
N ALA A 350 -22.88 -5.58 -22.60
CA ALA A 350 -23.74 -6.21 -23.60
C ALA A 350 -23.62 -5.52 -24.97
N GLU A 351 -23.46 -4.19 -25.00
CA GLU A 351 -23.17 -3.44 -26.23
C GLU A 351 -21.80 -3.82 -26.81
N LEU A 352 -20.82 -4.07 -25.93
CA LEU A 352 -19.46 -4.50 -26.28
C LEU A 352 -19.33 -6.02 -26.46
N ALA A 353 -20.42 -6.78 -26.66
CA ALA A 353 -20.40 -8.24 -26.64
C ALA A 353 -19.33 -8.87 -27.55
N SER A 354 -19.07 -8.30 -28.73
CA SER A 354 -18.02 -8.78 -29.65
C SER A 354 -16.58 -8.59 -29.15
N GLU A 355 -16.41 -7.77 -28.12
CA GLU A 355 -15.14 -7.44 -27.47
C GLU A 355 -15.03 -8.05 -26.06
N THR A 356 -15.99 -8.89 -25.67
CA THR A 356 -15.98 -9.58 -24.38
C THR A 356 -15.33 -10.95 -24.45
N SER A 357 -14.88 -11.45 -23.31
CA SER A 357 -14.31 -12.78 -23.11
C SER A 357 -14.78 -13.39 -21.80
N ARG A 358 -14.57 -14.69 -21.64
CA ARG A 358 -14.83 -15.43 -20.40
C ARG A 358 -13.52 -15.93 -19.81
N ALA A 359 -13.45 -16.04 -18.49
CA ALA A 359 -12.30 -16.61 -17.82
C ALA A 359 -12.62 -18.01 -17.30
N SER A 360 -11.64 -18.92 -17.42
CA SER A 360 -11.72 -20.24 -16.82
C SER A 360 -11.29 -20.18 -15.35
N ARG A 361 -12.01 -20.91 -14.50
CA ARG A 361 -11.67 -21.11 -13.08
C ARG A 361 -11.84 -22.58 -12.77
N VAL A 362 -10.93 -23.17 -11.99
CA VAL A 362 -10.94 -24.61 -11.69
C VAL A 362 -11.02 -24.85 -10.19
N THR A 363 -11.65 -25.95 -9.82
CA THR A 363 -11.68 -26.47 -8.45
C THR A 363 -10.40 -27.26 -8.12
N ALA A 364 -10.15 -27.49 -6.84
CA ALA A 364 -9.04 -28.34 -6.40
C ALA A 364 -9.14 -29.75 -7.00
N THR A 365 -10.36 -30.30 -7.13
CA THR A 365 -10.60 -31.62 -7.72
C THR A 365 -10.26 -31.68 -9.20
N GLU A 366 -10.66 -30.67 -9.96
CA GLU A 366 -10.33 -30.59 -11.39
C GLU A 366 -8.83 -30.42 -11.62
N LEU A 367 -8.17 -29.59 -10.80
CA LEU A 367 -6.72 -29.44 -10.84
C LEU A 367 -6.03 -30.77 -10.52
N ARG A 368 -6.46 -31.49 -9.47
CA ARG A 368 -5.88 -32.78 -9.11
C ARG A 368 -5.98 -33.78 -10.26
N ALA A 369 -7.15 -33.90 -10.88
CA ALA A 369 -7.34 -34.76 -12.05
C ALA A 369 -6.51 -34.32 -13.27
N ALA A 370 -6.28 -33.02 -13.44
CA ALA A 370 -5.44 -32.48 -14.51
C ALA A 370 -3.95 -32.77 -14.32
N LEU A 371 -3.47 -32.86 -13.08
CA LEU A 371 -2.07 -33.18 -12.77
C LEU A 371 -1.69 -34.64 -13.08
N ASP A 372 -2.66 -35.55 -13.13
CA ASP A 372 -2.43 -36.96 -13.44
C ASP A 372 -2.47 -37.25 -14.98
N ARG A 373 -2.64 -36.21 -15.82
CA ARG A 373 -2.65 -36.34 -17.29
C ARG A 373 -1.23 -36.46 -17.85
N ALA A 374 -1.12 -36.96 -19.09
CA ALA A 374 0.17 -37.07 -19.79
C ALA A 374 0.88 -35.72 -19.97
N GLU A 375 0.10 -34.65 -20.19
CA GLU A 375 0.56 -33.27 -20.25
C GLU A 375 -0.14 -32.45 -19.16
N PRO A 376 0.42 -32.40 -17.94
CA PRO A 376 -0.18 -31.63 -16.85
C PRO A 376 0.01 -30.12 -17.07
N PRO A 377 -0.91 -29.29 -16.53
CA PRO A 377 -0.77 -27.83 -16.60
C PRO A 377 0.45 -27.35 -15.79
N VAL A 378 0.95 -26.17 -16.11
CA VAL A 378 1.85 -25.45 -15.20
C VAL A 378 1.03 -24.96 -14.02
N VAL A 379 1.43 -25.35 -12.82
CA VAL A 379 0.89 -24.78 -11.59
C VAL A 379 1.74 -23.59 -11.19
N LEU A 380 1.17 -22.39 -11.19
CA LEU A 380 1.85 -21.16 -10.80
C LEU A 380 1.39 -20.71 -9.41
N ASP A 381 2.31 -20.69 -8.46
CA ASP A 381 2.13 -20.15 -7.11
C ASP A 381 2.53 -18.67 -7.10
N VAL A 382 1.57 -17.78 -6.83
CA VAL A 382 1.80 -16.32 -6.77
C VAL A 382 1.82 -15.76 -5.35
N ARG A 383 1.97 -16.62 -4.34
CA ARG A 383 2.09 -16.22 -2.93
C ARG A 383 3.47 -15.61 -2.61
N ASN A 384 3.57 -14.93 -1.48
CA ASN A 384 4.86 -14.48 -0.96
C ASN A 384 5.67 -15.68 -0.43
N ILE A 385 6.99 -15.51 -0.32
CA ILE A 385 7.90 -16.59 0.08
C ILE A 385 7.54 -17.20 1.45
N GLY A 386 7.21 -16.37 2.45
CA GLY A 386 6.84 -16.85 3.79
C GLY A 386 5.55 -17.68 3.82
N GLU A 387 4.62 -17.45 2.90
CA GLU A 387 3.43 -18.30 2.76
C GLU A 387 3.77 -19.64 2.09
N ARG A 388 4.73 -19.63 1.17
CA ARG A 388 5.18 -20.83 0.46
C ARG A 388 5.97 -21.77 1.35
N GLU A 389 6.77 -21.23 2.27
CA GLU A 389 7.51 -22.00 3.28
C GLU A 389 6.59 -22.81 4.20
N GLN A 390 5.33 -22.41 4.36
CA GLN A 390 4.30 -23.14 5.11
C GLN A 390 3.67 -24.30 4.31
N GLY A 391 4.15 -24.56 3.09
CA GLY A 391 3.71 -25.63 2.20
C GLY A 391 3.24 -25.10 0.84
N ALA A 392 3.33 -25.96 -0.18
CA ALA A 392 2.97 -25.65 -1.56
C ALA A 392 2.41 -26.87 -2.29
N ILE A 393 1.76 -26.63 -3.44
CA ILE A 393 1.40 -27.70 -4.38
C ILE A 393 2.70 -28.24 -4.98
N ALA A 394 2.91 -29.55 -4.92
CA ALA A 394 4.14 -30.17 -5.39
C ALA A 394 4.38 -29.87 -6.88
N GLY A 395 5.61 -29.47 -7.22
CA GLY A 395 6.00 -29.14 -8.59
C GLY A 395 5.54 -27.75 -9.09
N SER A 396 4.94 -26.91 -8.23
CA SER A 396 4.55 -25.56 -8.66
C SER A 396 5.74 -24.63 -8.91
N LEU A 397 5.64 -23.84 -9.98
CA LEU A 397 6.50 -22.70 -10.26
C LEU A 397 6.13 -21.57 -9.30
N HIS A 398 7.12 -20.89 -8.71
CA HIS A 398 6.89 -19.81 -7.76
C HIS A 398 7.36 -18.46 -8.30
N ILE A 399 6.40 -17.56 -8.52
CA ILE A 399 6.63 -16.17 -8.90
C ILE A 399 5.60 -15.34 -8.13
N PRO A 400 5.98 -14.66 -7.04
CA PRO A 400 5.04 -13.81 -6.29
C PRO A 400 4.37 -12.77 -7.20
N LEU A 401 3.12 -12.41 -6.91
CA LEU A 401 2.34 -11.51 -7.77
C LEU A 401 3.07 -10.18 -8.10
N ALA A 402 3.72 -9.57 -7.11
CA ALA A 402 4.48 -8.33 -7.27
C ALA A 402 5.68 -8.45 -8.23
N GLU A 403 6.11 -9.68 -8.54
CA GLU A 403 7.20 -9.96 -9.46
C GLU A 403 6.72 -10.41 -10.84
N LEU A 404 5.44 -10.76 -10.98
CA LEU A 404 4.95 -11.48 -12.13
C LEU A 404 5.11 -10.68 -13.43
N THR A 405 4.85 -9.37 -13.39
CA THR A 405 4.96 -8.47 -14.55
C THR A 405 6.37 -8.47 -15.17
N ARG A 406 7.42 -8.55 -14.33
CA ARG A 406 8.83 -8.59 -14.77
C ARG A 406 9.35 -10.00 -15.07
N ARG A 407 8.58 -11.05 -14.76
CA ARG A 407 8.96 -12.46 -14.90
C ARG A 407 7.96 -13.27 -15.74
N LEU A 408 7.16 -12.60 -16.58
CA LEU A 408 6.16 -13.24 -17.44
C LEU A 408 6.76 -14.30 -18.38
N ASP A 409 8.00 -14.08 -18.83
CA ASP A 409 8.72 -14.98 -19.74
C ASP A 409 9.17 -16.29 -19.06
N GLU A 410 9.21 -16.32 -17.73
CA GLU A 410 9.52 -17.54 -16.97
C GLU A 410 8.32 -18.48 -16.88
N VAL A 411 7.10 -18.01 -17.17
CA VAL A 411 5.89 -18.83 -17.19
C VAL A 411 5.81 -19.55 -18.54
N PRO A 412 5.92 -20.90 -18.58
CA PRO A 412 5.86 -21.66 -19.82
C PRO A 412 4.57 -21.40 -20.60
N ALA A 413 4.70 -21.20 -21.91
CA ALA A 413 3.61 -20.83 -22.81
C ALA A 413 3.10 -21.99 -23.67
N ASP A 414 3.74 -23.16 -23.55
CA ASP A 414 3.53 -24.36 -24.35
C ASP A 414 2.36 -25.23 -23.85
N ARG A 415 1.82 -24.92 -22.67
CA ARG A 415 0.78 -25.70 -22.00
C ARG A 415 -0.14 -24.81 -21.14
N PRO A 416 -1.31 -25.32 -20.71
CA PRO A 416 -2.23 -24.56 -19.87
C PRO A 416 -1.60 -24.17 -18.53
N VAL A 417 -1.99 -23.02 -18.00
CA VAL A 417 -1.51 -22.51 -16.70
C VAL A 417 -2.66 -22.48 -15.70
N VAL A 418 -2.45 -23.04 -14.52
CA VAL A 418 -3.36 -22.90 -13.37
C VAL A 418 -2.66 -22.11 -12.28
N VAL A 419 -3.16 -20.91 -12.00
CA VAL A 419 -2.60 -20.00 -11.01
C VAL A 419 -3.29 -20.18 -9.67
N HIS A 420 -2.53 -20.20 -8.57
CA HIS A 420 -3.08 -20.20 -7.22
C HIS A 420 -2.37 -19.22 -6.31
N CYS A 421 -3.12 -18.70 -5.34
CA CYS A 421 -2.58 -17.98 -4.19
C CYS A 421 -3.06 -18.64 -2.90
N ALA A 422 -3.13 -17.93 -1.77
CA ALA A 422 -3.67 -18.48 -0.54
C ALA A 422 -5.18 -18.80 -0.63
N GLY A 423 -5.99 -17.86 -1.14
CA GLY A 423 -7.46 -17.93 -1.06
C GLY A 423 -8.24 -17.57 -2.33
N GLY A 424 -7.57 -17.25 -3.45
CA GLY A 424 -8.20 -17.00 -4.75
C GLY A 424 -8.12 -15.56 -5.28
N TYR A 425 -7.94 -14.56 -4.42
CA TYR A 425 -7.87 -13.14 -4.83
C TYR A 425 -6.69 -12.87 -5.79
N ARG A 426 -5.45 -13.03 -5.30
CA ARG A 426 -4.22 -12.77 -6.09
C ARG A 426 -4.10 -13.66 -7.34
N SER A 427 -4.64 -14.88 -7.31
CA SER A 427 -4.59 -15.78 -8.47
C SER A 427 -5.55 -15.35 -9.58
N SER A 428 -6.72 -14.79 -9.23
CA SER A 428 -7.60 -14.20 -10.25
C SER A 428 -6.93 -13.02 -10.96
N VAL A 429 -6.26 -12.15 -10.18
CA VAL A 429 -5.48 -11.03 -10.73
C VAL A 429 -4.37 -11.54 -11.65
N ALA A 430 -3.50 -12.44 -11.16
CA ALA A 430 -2.42 -13.02 -11.94
C ALA A 430 -2.92 -13.73 -13.22
N ALA A 431 -4.03 -14.46 -13.15
CA ALA A 431 -4.61 -15.13 -14.30
C ALA A 431 -5.10 -14.12 -15.36
N SER A 432 -5.71 -13.02 -14.93
CA SER A 432 -6.12 -11.93 -15.84
C SER A 432 -4.94 -11.18 -16.45
N LEU A 433 -3.87 -10.95 -15.67
CA LEU A 433 -2.61 -10.36 -16.16
C LEU A 433 -1.94 -11.25 -17.22
N LEU A 434 -1.89 -12.56 -16.99
CA LEU A 434 -1.34 -13.49 -17.99
C LEU A 434 -2.18 -13.47 -19.28
N ARG A 435 -3.51 -13.41 -19.16
CA ARG A 435 -4.40 -13.29 -20.33
C ARG A 435 -4.22 -11.96 -21.07
N SER A 436 -4.09 -10.85 -20.35
CA SER A 436 -3.83 -9.54 -20.97
C SER A 436 -2.46 -9.49 -21.67
N ALA A 437 -1.49 -10.26 -21.18
CA ALA A 437 -0.19 -10.49 -21.83
C ALA A 437 -0.24 -11.52 -22.99
N GLY A 438 -1.43 -11.99 -23.39
CA GLY A 438 -1.61 -12.88 -24.54
C GLY A 438 -1.57 -14.37 -24.25
N ARG A 439 -1.53 -14.80 -22.98
CA ARG A 439 -1.67 -16.23 -22.63
C ARG A 439 -3.13 -16.65 -22.80
N ARG A 440 -3.36 -17.66 -23.63
CA ARG A 440 -4.73 -18.06 -24.04
C ARG A 440 -5.42 -19.01 -23.06
N ASP A 441 -4.68 -19.94 -22.47
CA ASP A 441 -5.22 -21.00 -21.62
C ASP A 441 -4.71 -20.84 -20.18
N VAL A 442 -5.41 -19.98 -19.42
CA VAL A 442 -5.07 -19.66 -18.04
C VAL A 442 -6.32 -19.72 -17.16
N SER A 443 -6.25 -20.52 -16.12
CA SER A 443 -7.26 -20.62 -15.06
C SER A 443 -6.72 -20.16 -13.72
N ASP A 444 -7.60 -19.71 -12.82
CA ASP A 444 -7.27 -19.59 -11.39
C ASP A 444 -7.90 -20.73 -10.58
N LEU A 445 -7.24 -21.12 -9.49
CA LEU A 445 -7.72 -22.11 -8.54
C LEU A 445 -8.70 -21.48 -7.54
N LEU A 446 -9.96 -21.90 -7.60
CA LEU A 446 -11.00 -21.48 -6.66
C LEU A 446 -10.63 -21.85 -5.22
N GLY A 447 -10.66 -20.86 -4.33
CA GLY A 447 -10.27 -21.01 -2.92
C GLY A 447 -8.76 -21.18 -2.69
N GLY A 448 -7.94 -21.13 -3.74
CA GLY A 448 -6.47 -21.17 -3.67
C GLY A 448 -5.90 -22.40 -2.97
N TYR A 449 -4.72 -22.23 -2.38
CA TYR A 449 -4.01 -23.26 -1.62
C TYR A 449 -4.79 -23.71 -0.39
N GLY A 450 -5.63 -22.84 0.20
CA GLY A 450 -6.52 -23.22 1.31
C GLY A 450 -7.47 -24.35 0.93
N ALA A 451 -8.15 -24.22 -0.22
CA ALA A 451 -9.05 -25.25 -0.74
C ALA A 451 -8.29 -26.52 -1.15
N TRP A 452 -7.12 -26.37 -1.79
CA TRP A 452 -6.26 -27.51 -2.11
C TRP A 452 -5.86 -28.31 -0.87
N ARG A 453 -5.40 -27.61 0.17
CA ARG A 453 -4.95 -28.22 1.42
C ARG A 453 -6.10 -28.94 2.13
N ALA A 454 -7.28 -28.34 2.19
CA ALA A 454 -8.46 -28.97 2.77
C ALA A 454 -8.87 -30.26 2.05
N ALA A 455 -8.68 -30.33 0.73
CA ALA A 455 -9.03 -31.50 -0.07
C ALA A 455 -7.94 -32.59 -0.09
N TYR A 456 -6.66 -32.23 -0.05
CA TYR A 456 -5.56 -33.14 -0.41
C TYR A 456 -4.34 -33.15 0.52
N ALA A 457 -4.26 -32.25 1.51
CA ALA A 457 -3.11 -32.23 2.43
C ALA A 457 -3.32 -33.08 3.69
N GLN A 458 -4.20 -34.09 3.62
CA GLN A 458 -4.23 -35.20 4.57
C GLN A 458 -3.99 -36.50 3.82
N VAL A 459 -2.72 -36.79 3.49
CA VAL A 459 -2.05 -38.10 3.66
C VAL A 459 -0.57 -37.83 3.93
#